data_AF-A0A0R3WK57-F1
#
_entry.id   AF-A0A0R3WK57-F1
#
_cell.length_a   1.000
_cell.length_b   1.000
_cell.length_c   1.000
_cell.angle_alpha   90.00
_cell.angle_beta   90.00
_cell.angle_gamma   90.00
#
_symmetry.space_group_name_H-M   'P 1'
#
loop_
_entity.id
_entity.type
_entity.pdbx_description
1 polymer ?
#
loop_
_entity_poly.entity_id
_entity_poly.type
_entity_poly.pdbx_seq_one_letter_code
_entity_poly.pdbx_strand_id
1 'polypeptide(L)'
;MVALLGHSNLLPLNFEKYNEFVLKSPRNYSVILMLTYVLSGCAIIFRLAADEFAILSKSYTLSRKDKYEIFFATADYDDDSEIFASLNQNTVPVFIHFPPTTSPKKEDVYDIARKGLSAEVLAQWILVRTGVHVITRVSFFSLYWPVWIIIFYMISGQIWNSIRRPPAFHSSTEEGLVISDTDLGFCVRCRIQAKDEVCRCSAFLFPLFHFSRCLLLLAMAVLGIAMFSIFTSLCLSLFRKKNQSYPYRYEILLM
;
A
#
# COMPACT_ATOMS: atom_id res chain seq x y z
N MET A 1 -29.46 5.49 -13.11
CA MET A 1 -28.05 5.11 -12.84
C MET A 1 -27.43 5.89 -11.67
N VAL A 2 -27.42 7.23 -11.67
CA VAL A 2 -26.76 8.04 -10.61
C VAL A 2 -27.33 7.80 -9.21
N ALA A 3 -28.65 7.62 -9.08
CA ALA A 3 -29.30 7.33 -7.78
C ALA A 3 -28.99 5.93 -7.22
N LEU A 4 -28.37 5.04 -8.02
CA LEU A 4 -28.04 3.66 -7.63
C LEU A 4 -26.56 3.48 -7.25
N LEU A 5 -25.76 4.53 -7.36
CA LEU A 5 -24.37 4.51 -6.92
C LEU A 5 -24.34 4.58 -5.39
N GLY A 6 -24.03 3.45 -4.74
CA GLY A 6 -23.82 3.40 -3.30
C GLY A 6 -22.53 4.13 -2.86
N HIS A 7 -22.19 4.05 -1.58
CA HIS A 7 -21.00 4.70 -1.00
C HIS A 7 -19.65 4.33 -1.66
N SER A 8 -19.59 3.24 -2.43
CA SER A 8 -18.39 2.75 -3.11
C SER A 8 -18.18 3.31 -4.53
N ASN A 9 -19.10 4.11 -5.09
CA ASN A 9 -19.10 4.55 -6.50
C ASN A 9 -19.00 3.42 -7.53
N LEU A 10 -19.31 2.20 -7.11
CA LEU A 10 -19.39 1.00 -7.94
C LEU A 10 -20.85 0.61 -8.05
N LEU A 11 -21.31 0.35 -9.28
CA LEU A 11 -22.66 -0.12 -9.54
C LEU A 11 -22.66 -1.66 -9.58
N PRO A 12 -23.20 -2.36 -8.57
CA PRO A 12 -23.42 -3.79 -8.65
C PRO A 12 -24.51 -4.07 -9.70
N LEU A 13 -24.16 -4.89 -10.69
CA LEU A 13 -25.06 -5.27 -11.77
C LEU A 13 -25.63 -6.66 -11.54
N ASN A 14 -26.94 -6.73 -11.69
CA ASN A 14 -27.68 -7.96 -11.91
C ASN A 14 -28.01 -8.09 -13.39
N PHE A 15 -28.50 -9.25 -13.84
CA PHE A 15 -28.83 -9.44 -15.26
C PHE A 15 -29.85 -8.42 -15.79
N GLU A 16 -30.87 -8.07 -14.99
CA GLU A 16 -31.85 -7.03 -15.35
C GLU A 16 -31.20 -5.64 -15.52
N LYS A 17 -30.37 -5.23 -14.56
CA LYS A 17 -29.65 -3.95 -14.59
C LYS A 17 -28.62 -3.90 -15.72
N TYR A 18 -27.99 -5.03 -16.03
CA TYR A 18 -27.07 -5.15 -17.15
C TYR A 18 -27.81 -4.92 -18.49
N ASN A 19 -28.97 -5.56 -18.67
CA ASN A 19 -29.80 -5.33 -19.86
C ASN A 19 -30.25 -3.86 -19.95
N GLU A 20 -30.67 -3.26 -18.85
CA GLU A 20 -31.19 -1.90 -18.82
C GLU A 20 -30.10 -0.83 -19.00
N PHE A 21 -28.98 -0.91 -18.28
CA PHE A 21 -27.96 0.13 -18.23
C PHE A 21 -26.78 -0.10 -19.17
N VAL A 22 -26.51 -1.35 -19.59
CA VAL A 22 -25.33 -1.69 -20.40
C VAL A 22 -25.69 -2.11 -21.82
N LEU A 23 -26.84 -2.75 -22.06
CA LEU A 23 -27.21 -3.21 -23.40
C LEU A 23 -28.24 -2.31 -24.09
N LYS A 24 -29.26 -1.82 -23.37
CA LYS A 24 -30.30 -0.95 -23.93
C LYS A 24 -29.70 0.34 -24.50
N SER A 25 -30.08 0.66 -25.74
CA SER A 25 -29.77 1.93 -26.41
C SER A 25 -30.97 2.87 -26.31
N PRO A 26 -30.79 4.21 -26.34
CA PRO A 26 -29.54 4.97 -26.52
C PRO A 26 -28.80 5.25 -25.19
N ARG A 27 -27.47 5.27 -25.23
CA ARG A 27 -26.61 5.68 -24.10
C ARG A 27 -25.68 6.81 -24.51
N ASN A 28 -25.41 7.73 -23.58
CA ASN A 28 -24.47 8.83 -23.72
C ASN A 28 -23.29 8.70 -22.74
N TYR A 29 -23.10 7.52 -22.17
CA TYR A 29 -22.06 7.22 -21.19
C TYR A 29 -21.37 5.91 -21.52
N SER A 30 -20.12 5.80 -21.09
CA SER A 30 -19.33 4.57 -21.17
C SER A 30 -19.42 3.81 -19.86
N VAL A 31 -19.45 2.48 -19.93
CA VAL A 31 -19.47 1.63 -18.73
C VAL A 31 -18.18 0.82 -18.68
N ILE A 32 -17.45 0.91 -17.59
CA ILE A 32 -16.33 0.01 -17.30
C ILE A 32 -16.85 -1.08 -16.37
N LEU A 33 -16.95 -2.30 -16.88
CA LEU A 33 -17.45 -3.46 -16.17
C LEU A 33 -16.28 -4.31 -15.67
N MET A 34 -16.26 -4.61 -14.38
CA MET A 34 -15.43 -5.66 -13.80
C MET A 34 -16.27 -6.91 -13.56
N LEU A 35 -15.88 -8.00 -14.21
CA LEU A 35 -16.37 -9.34 -13.93
C LEU A 35 -15.49 -9.94 -12.82
N THR A 36 -16.09 -10.32 -11.70
CA THR A 36 -15.39 -10.83 -10.52
C THR A 36 -16.08 -12.03 -9.91
N TYR A 37 -15.42 -12.65 -8.95
CA TYR A 37 -15.96 -13.71 -8.12
C TYR A 37 -15.56 -13.48 -6.67
N VAL A 38 -16.53 -13.41 -5.76
CA VAL A 38 -16.25 -13.21 -4.32
C VAL A 38 -16.37 -14.54 -3.57
N LEU A 39 -15.35 -15.40 -3.72
CA LEU A 39 -15.26 -16.60 -2.89
C LEU A 39 -14.72 -16.29 -1.49
N SER A 40 -15.40 -16.80 -0.47
CA SER A 40 -14.94 -16.88 0.92
C SER A 40 -13.82 -17.93 1.08
N GLY A 41 -12.61 -17.64 0.58
CA GLY A 41 -11.43 -18.46 0.94
C GLY A 41 -10.19 -18.36 0.06
N CYS A 42 -10.30 -18.10 -1.25
CA CYS A 42 -9.12 -18.05 -2.13
C CYS A 42 -9.42 -17.42 -3.49
N ALA A 43 -8.98 -16.18 -3.72
CA ALA A 43 -7.84 -15.90 -4.59
C ALA A 43 -7.38 -14.45 -4.37
N ILE A 44 -6.11 -14.28 -4.02
CA ILE A 44 -5.47 -12.98 -3.77
C ILE A 44 -5.68 -12.03 -4.96
N ILE A 45 -5.69 -12.57 -6.17
CA ILE A 45 -5.84 -11.83 -7.42
C ILE A 45 -7.22 -11.18 -7.55
N PHE A 46 -8.32 -11.84 -7.16
CA PHE A 46 -9.67 -11.25 -7.24
C PHE A 46 -9.81 -10.07 -6.30
N ARG A 47 -9.33 -10.24 -5.07
CA ARG A 47 -9.36 -9.19 -4.05
C ARG A 47 -8.47 -8.02 -4.44
N LEU A 48 -7.29 -8.29 -5.00
CA LEU A 48 -6.39 -7.25 -5.52
C LEU A 48 -7.05 -6.49 -6.69
N ALA A 49 -7.69 -7.19 -7.63
CA ALA A 49 -8.38 -6.58 -8.76
C ALA A 49 -9.51 -5.65 -8.28
N ALA A 50 -10.32 -6.13 -7.33
CA ALA A 50 -11.40 -5.34 -6.74
C ALA A 50 -10.87 -4.10 -5.99
N ASP A 51 -9.77 -4.24 -5.25
CA ASP A 51 -9.13 -3.14 -4.53
C ASP A 51 -8.60 -2.05 -5.47
N GLU A 52 -7.91 -2.43 -6.54
CA GLU A 52 -7.38 -1.49 -7.55
C GLU A 52 -8.52 -0.81 -8.34
N PHE A 53 -9.55 -1.57 -8.69
CA PHE A 53 -10.73 -1.04 -9.36
C PHE A 53 -11.50 -0.04 -8.49
N ALA A 54 -11.62 -0.32 -7.19
CA ALA A 54 -12.26 0.58 -6.22
C ALA A 54 -11.45 1.87 -6.00
N ILE A 55 -10.11 1.81 -6.07
CA ILE A 55 -9.28 3.03 -6.04
C ILE A 55 -9.59 3.90 -7.26
N LEU A 56 -9.69 3.27 -8.42
CA LEU A 56 -9.93 3.97 -9.68
C LEU A 56 -11.31 4.64 -9.73
N SER A 57 -12.37 3.93 -9.36
CA SER A 57 -13.73 4.48 -9.32
C SER A 57 -13.84 5.67 -8.36
N LYS A 58 -13.27 5.56 -7.16
CA LYS A 58 -13.24 6.65 -6.17
C LYS A 58 -12.42 7.83 -6.67
N SER A 59 -11.26 7.58 -7.26
CA SER A 59 -10.38 8.63 -7.79
C SER A 59 -11.08 9.43 -8.90
N TYR A 60 -11.80 8.74 -9.80
CA TYR A 60 -12.58 9.39 -10.84
C TYR A 60 -13.66 10.32 -10.26
N THR A 61 -14.47 9.84 -9.33
CA THR A 61 -15.55 10.64 -8.72
C THR A 61 -15.02 11.84 -7.92
N LEU A 62 -13.84 11.71 -7.29
CA LEU A 62 -13.20 12.81 -6.57
C LEU A 62 -12.58 13.85 -7.51
N SER A 63 -12.10 13.44 -8.69
CA SER A 63 -11.33 14.32 -9.57
C SER A 63 -12.19 15.14 -10.54
N ARG A 64 -13.37 14.66 -10.94
CA ARG A 64 -14.15 15.26 -12.05
C ARG A 64 -15.44 15.94 -11.55
N LYS A 65 -15.71 17.13 -12.08
CA LYS A 65 -16.97 17.88 -11.87
C LYS A 65 -18.10 17.32 -12.73
N ASP A 66 -17.79 16.86 -13.94
CA ASP A 66 -18.72 16.17 -14.83
C ASP A 66 -18.68 14.66 -14.56
N LYS A 67 -19.57 14.21 -13.68
CA LYS A 67 -19.53 12.88 -13.03
C LYS A 67 -20.12 11.74 -13.88
N TYR A 68 -20.48 11.98 -15.13
CA TYR A 68 -21.47 11.14 -15.84
C TYR A 68 -21.03 10.64 -17.21
N GLU A 69 -19.77 10.82 -17.61
CA GLU A 69 -19.25 10.27 -18.87
C GLU A 69 -18.90 8.77 -18.74
N ILE A 70 -18.41 8.37 -17.56
CA ILE A 70 -17.97 6.99 -17.28
C ILE A 70 -18.61 6.50 -15.99
N PHE A 71 -19.18 5.30 -16.05
CA PHE A 71 -19.70 4.58 -14.89
C PHE A 71 -18.87 3.31 -14.64
N PHE A 72 -18.57 3.05 -13.36
CA PHE A 72 -17.88 1.85 -12.93
C PHE A 72 -18.90 0.84 -12.40
N ALA A 73 -18.88 -0.36 -12.95
CA ALA A 73 -19.81 -1.43 -12.64
C ALA A 73 -19.08 -2.72 -12.27
N THR A 74 -19.71 -3.52 -11.41
CA THR A 74 -19.18 -4.82 -10.97
C THR A 74 -20.26 -5.87 -11.11
N ALA A 75 -19.93 -7.03 -11.67
CA ALA A 75 -20.80 -8.20 -11.70
C ALA A 75 -20.10 -9.35 -10.97
N ASP A 76 -20.79 -9.95 -10.02
CA ASP A 76 -20.36 -11.15 -9.32
C ASP A 76 -20.95 -12.39 -10.00
N TYR A 77 -20.15 -13.44 -10.12
CA TYR A 77 -20.59 -14.70 -10.69
C TYR A 77 -21.59 -15.44 -9.78
N ASP A 78 -21.44 -15.33 -8.46
CA ASP A 78 -22.38 -15.95 -7.50
C ASP A 78 -23.76 -15.28 -7.55
N ASP A 79 -23.80 -13.97 -7.82
CA ASP A 79 -25.07 -13.23 -7.92
C ASP A 79 -25.78 -13.52 -9.25
N ASP A 80 -25.08 -13.37 -10.38
CA ASP A 80 -25.69 -13.40 -11.71
C ASP A 80 -24.76 -13.97 -12.80
N SER A 81 -24.71 -15.31 -12.89
CA SER A 81 -23.87 -16.04 -13.88
C SER A 81 -24.27 -15.80 -15.35
N GLU A 82 -25.49 -15.36 -15.63
CA GLU A 82 -26.00 -15.11 -16.99
C GLU A 82 -25.21 -14.03 -17.73
N ILE A 83 -24.68 -13.04 -17.02
CA ILE A 83 -23.85 -11.97 -17.59
C ILE A 83 -22.59 -12.58 -18.21
N PHE A 84 -21.97 -13.54 -17.53
CA PHE A 84 -20.74 -14.22 -17.96
C PHE A 84 -20.97 -15.09 -19.19
N ALA A 85 -22.10 -15.81 -19.21
CA ALA A 85 -22.54 -16.58 -20.35
C ALA A 85 -22.78 -15.68 -21.58
N SER A 86 -23.45 -14.52 -21.40
CA SER A 86 -23.73 -13.58 -22.48
C SER A 86 -22.47 -12.97 -23.10
N LEU A 87 -21.42 -12.80 -22.30
CA LEU A 87 -20.13 -12.23 -22.71
C LEU A 87 -19.11 -13.28 -23.13
N ASN A 88 -19.48 -14.56 -23.08
CA ASN A 88 -18.61 -15.71 -23.37
C ASN A 88 -17.27 -15.63 -22.61
N GLN A 89 -17.33 -15.25 -21.33
CA GLN A 89 -16.16 -15.15 -20.46
C GLN A 89 -16.10 -16.33 -19.50
N ASN A 90 -15.10 -17.19 -19.70
CA ASN A 90 -14.87 -18.38 -18.87
C ASN A 90 -13.84 -18.12 -17.76
N THR A 91 -13.25 -16.94 -17.73
CA THR A 91 -12.18 -16.56 -16.80
C THR A 91 -12.56 -15.28 -16.08
N VAL A 92 -12.11 -15.17 -14.84
CA VAL A 92 -12.19 -13.97 -14.01
C VAL A 92 -10.81 -13.72 -13.37
N PRO A 93 -10.49 -12.49 -12.92
CA PRO A 93 -11.24 -11.25 -13.16
C PRO A 93 -11.03 -10.74 -14.59
N VAL A 94 -12.03 -10.06 -15.16
CA VAL A 94 -11.93 -9.45 -16.51
C VAL A 94 -12.52 -8.05 -16.47
N PHE A 95 -11.86 -7.09 -17.13
CA PHE A 95 -12.37 -5.73 -17.30
C PHE A 95 -12.78 -5.51 -18.75
N ILE A 96 -13.98 -4.99 -18.95
CA ILE A 96 -14.54 -4.73 -20.28
C ILE A 96 -15.07 -3.30 -20.33
N HIS A 97 -14.71 -2.58 -21.38
CA HIS A 97 -15.26 -1.27 -21.69
C HIS A 97 -16.46 -1.41 -22.65
N PHE A 98 -17.60 -0.88 -22.23
CA PHE A 98 -18.79 -0.75 -23.08
C PHE A 98 -18.90 0.69 -23.56
N PRO A 99 -18.67 0.94 -24.86
CA PRO A 99 -18.86 2.26 -25.42
C PRO A 99 -20.36 2.65 -25.46
N PRO A 100 -20.66 3.96 -25.60
CA PRO A 100 -22.04 4.47 -25.56
C PRO A 100 -22.88 4.01 -26.76
N THR A 101 -22.26 3.85 -27.94
CA THR A 101 -22.98 3.66 -29.21
C THR A 101 -22.82 2.27 -29.81
N THR A 102 -21.73 1.57 -29.52
CA THR A 102 -21.43 0.27 -30.14
C THR A 102 -21.35 -0.85 -29.11
N SER A 103 -21.43 -2.10 -29.56
CA SER A 103 -21.02 -3.24 -28.74
C SER A 103 -19.50 -3.21 -28.48
N PRO A 104 -19.03 -3.84 -27.39
CA PRO A 104 -17.61 -3.90 -27.07
C PRO A 104 -16.85 -4.68 -28.14
N LYS A 105 -15.68 -4.16 -28.54
CA LYS A 105 -14.75 -4.84 -29.45
C LYS A 105 -13.72 -5.64 -28.65
N LYS A 106 -12.93 -6.47 -29.34
CA LYS A 106 -11.83 -7.23 -28.69
C LYS A 106 -10.81 -6.34 -27.97
N GLU A 107 -10.59 -5.13 -28.47
CA GLU A 107 -9.72 -4.11 -27.88
C GLU A 107 -10.30 -3.42 -26.64
N ASP A 108 -11.62 -3.55 -26.42
CA ASP A 108 -12.31 -3.10 -25.21
C ASP A 108 -12.24 -4.13 -24.08
N VAL A 109 -11.64 -5.30 -24.30
CA VAL A 109 -11.36 -6.28 -23.26
C VAL A 109 -9.93 -6.06 -22.78
N TYR A 110 -9.76 -5.83 -21.48
CA TYR A 110 -8.46 -5.57 -20.88
C TYR A 110 -7.65 -6.86 -20.67
N ASP A 111 -6.43 -6.88 -21.19
CA ASP A 111 -5.48 -7.98 -21.03
C ASP A 111 -4.63 -7.77 -19.76
N ILE A 112 -5.08 -8.41 -18.67
CA ILE A 112 -4.40 -8.37 -17.37
C ILE A 112 -3.03 -9.05 -17.42
N ALA A 113 -2.90 -10.16 -18.16
CA ALA A 113 -1.67 -10.94 -18.18
C ALA A 113 -0.51 -10.16 -18.81
N ARG A 114 -0.80 -9.35 -19.82
CA ARG A 114 0.21 -8.55 -20.53
C ARG A 114 0.50 -7.20 -19.87
N LYS A 115 -0.53 -6.52 -19.34
CA LYS A 115 -0.41 -5.12 -18.86
C LYS A 115 -0.28 -5.00 -17.34
N GLY A 116 -0.69 -6.02 -16.60
CA GLY A 116 -0.75 -5.98 -15.15
C GLY A 116 -2.06 -5.36 -14.62
N LEU A 117 -2.19 -5.31 -13.29
CA LEU A 117 -3.46 -5.03 -12.60
C LEU A 117 -3.48 -3.68 -11.86
N SER A 118 -2.40 -2.89 -11.91
CA SER A 118 -2.35 -1.65 -11.11
C SER A 118 -3.34 -0.61 -11.62
N ALA A 119 -3.92 0.17 -10.69
CA ALA A 119 -4.90 1.19 -11.01
C ALA A 119 -4.37 2.22 -12.03
N GLU A 120 -3.06 2.53 -12.01
CA GLU A 120 -2.44 3.45 -12.97
C GLU A 120 -2.55 2.93 -14.40
N VAL A 121 -2.24 1.64 -14.61
CA VAL A 121 -2.26 1.03 -15.94
C VAL A 121 -3.70 0.87 -16.45
N LEU A 122 -4.63 0.52 -15.55
CA LEU A 122 -6.07 0.50 -15.85
C LEU A 122 -6.58 1.89 -16.24
N ALA A 123 -6.17 2.94 -15.53
CA ALA A 123 -6.54 4.32 -15.85
C ALA A 123 -5.99 4.76 -17.22
N GLN A 124 -4.76 4.36 -17.56
CA GLN A 124 -4.20 4.61 -18.89
C GLN A 124 -4.97 3.88 -19.98
N TRP A 125 -5.38 2.62 -19.74
CA TRP A 125 -6.21 1.91 -20.70
C TRP A 125 -7.58 2.58 -20.89
N ILE A 126 -8.24 3.00 -19.80
CA ILE A 126 -9.51 3.76 -19.87
C ILE A 126 -9.32 5.05 -20.65
N LEU A 127 -8.22 5.79 -20.43
CA LEU A 127 -7.89 6.98 -21.19
C LEU A 127 -7.78 6.71 -22.69
N VAL A 128 -7.11 5.62 -23.08
CA VAL A 128 -6.98 5.25 -24.50
C VAL A 128 -8.33 4.87 -25.12
N ARG A 129 -9.24 4.24 -24.38
CA ARG A 129 -10.55 3.81 -24.89
C ARG A 129 -11.61 4.92 -24.91
N THR A 130 -11.60 5.78 -23.90
CA THR A 130 -12.66 6.79 -23.66
C THR A 130 -12.21 8.22 -23.95
N GLY A 131 -10.91 8.48 -24.04
CA GLY A 131 -10.34 9.83 -24.09
C GLY A 131 -10.35 10.57 -22.75
N VAL A 132 -10.85 9.94 -21.67
CA VAL A 132 -11.01 10.58 -20.37
C VAL A 132 -9.82 10.28 -19.46
N HIS A 133 -9.12 11.34 -19.06
CA HIS A 133 -8.00 11.23 -18.12
C HIS A 133 -8.50 11.02 -16.68
N VAL A 134 -8.22 9.85 -16.13
CA VAL A 134 -8.46 9.48 -14.73
C VAL A 134 -7.15 9.59 -13.95
N ILE A 135 -7.07 10.55 -13.03
CA ILE A 135 -5.88 10.71 -12.17
C ILE A 135 -6.02 9.76 -10.98
N THR A 136 -5.24 8.68 -10.95
CA THR A 136 -5.16 7.81 -9.77
C THR A 136 -4.35 8.52 -8.70
N ARG A 137 -4.96 8.77 -7.54
CA ARG A 137 -4.21 9.28 -6.38
C ARG A 137 -3.63 8.09 -5.65
N VAL A 138 -2.38 7.75 -5.96
CA VAL A 138 -1.62 6.76 -5.19
C VAL A 138 -1.49 7.25 -3.76
N SER A 139 -1.75 6.37 -2.79
CA SER A 139 -1.64 6.70 -1.38
C SER A 139 -0.23 7.19 -1.06
N PHE A 140 -0.13 8.43 -0.59
CA PHE A 140 1.14 9.06 -0.16
C PHE A 140 1.90 8.22 0.88
N PHE A 141 1.22 7.27 1.53
CA PHE A 141 1.79 6.34 2.52
C PHE A 141 3.08 5.65 2.05
N SER A 142 3.20 5.35 0.75
CA SER A 142 4.41 4.71 0.18
C SER A 142 5.67 5.60 0.30
N LEU A 143 5.52 6.93 0.27
CA LEU A 143 6.63 7.87 0.42
C LEU A 143 7.04 8.13 1.87
N TYR A 144 6.19 7.82 2.86
CA TYR A 144 6.56 8.04 4.26
C TYR A 144 7.68 7.09 4.69
N TRP A 145 7.67 5.85 4.21
CA TRP A 145 8.65 4.84 4.57
C TRP A 145 10.11 5.25 4.30
N PRO A 146 10.49 5.66 3.06
CA PRO A 146 11.86 6.11 2.80
C PRO A 146 12.22 7.38 3.56
N VAL A 147 11.26 8.29 3.78
CA VAL A 147 11.49 9.53 4.56
C VAL A 147 11.82 9.20 6.02
N TRP A 148 11.08 8.29 6.64
CA TRP A 148 11.36 7.84 8.01
C TRP A 148 12.72 7.16 8.13
N ILE A 149 13.11 6.31 7.17
CA ILE A 149 14.43 5.68 7.15
C ILE A 149 15.54 6.74 7.14
N ILE A 150 15.41 7.78 6.31
CA ILE A 150 16.39 8.88 6.23
C ILE A 150 16.47 9.62 7.56
N ILE A 151 15.34 9.92 8.20
CA ILE A 151 15.30 10.61 9.51
C ILE A 151 16.00 9.77 10.59
N PHE A 152 15.70 8.47 10.68
CA PHE A 152 16.36 7.58 11.65
C PHE A 152 17.87 7.44 11.38
N TYR A 153 18.28 7.37 10.11
CA TYR A 153 19.69 7.35 9.73
C TYR A 153 20.42 8.62 10.20
N MET A 154 19.81 9.79 10.05
CA MET A 154 20.36 11.08 10.49
C MET A 154 20.48 11.19 12.01
N ILE A 155 19.47 10.74 12.77
CA ILE A 155 19.45 10.82 14.24
C ILE A 155 20.42 9.80 14.88
N SER A 156 20.62 8.64 14.24
CA SER A 156 21.47 7.56 14.77
C SER A 156 22.97 7.90 14.88
N GLY A 157 23.41 9.05 14.35
CA GLY A 157 24.81 9.47 14.39
C GLY A 157 25.74 8.67 13.46
N GLN A 158 25.19 7.85 12.55
CA GLN A 158 25.97 7.09 11.56
C GLN A 158 26.80 8.00 10.65
N ILE A 159 26.26 9.17 10.31
CA ILE A 159 26.97 10.19 9.51
C ILE A 159 28.19 10.73 10.25
N TRP A 160 28.04 11.02 11.54
CA TRP A 160 29.14 11.46 12.39
C TRP A 160 30.25 10.40 12.50
N ASN A 161 29.85 9.13 12.62
CA ASN A 161 30.75 7.98 12.65
C ASN A 161 31.46 7.73 11.30
N SER A 162 30.80 8.03 10.18
CA SER A 162 31.34 7.90 8.82
C SER A 162 32.40 8.97 8.51
N ILE A 163 32.18 10.20 8.98
CA ILE A 163 33.11 11.33 8.77
C ILE A 163 34.37 11.16 9.61
N ARG A 164 34.24 10.74 10.87
CA ARG A 164 35.38 10.70 11.80
C ARG A 164 36.24 9.44 11.67
N ARG A 165 35.72 8.39 11.03
CA ARG A 165 36.37 7.08 10.85
C ARG A 165 37.26 6.68 12.03
N PRO A 166 36.73 6.64 13.28
CA PRO A 166 37.55 6.30 14.43
C PRO A 166 38.25 4.95 14.18
N PRO A 167 39.57 4.84 14.44
CA PRO A 167 40.34 3.63 14.17
C PRO A 167 39.73 2.47 14.94
N ALA A 168 39.29 1.42 14.24
CA ALA A 168 38.52 0.35 14.86
C ALA A 168 39.37 -0.58 15.76
N PHE A 169 40.70 -0.56 15.60
CA PHE A 169 41.63 -1.43 16.33
C PHE A 169 42.94 -0.70 16.57
N HIS A 170 43.39 -0.65 17.83
CA HIS A 170 44.78 -0.41 18.18
C HIS A 170 45.37 -1.77 18.55
N SER A 171 46.38 -2.24 17.83
CA SER A 171 47.13 -3.43 18.22
C SER A 171 48.11 -3.04 19.33
N SER A 172 47.84 -3.41 20.58
CA SER A 172 48.83 -3.38 21.65
C SER A 172 49.65 -4.67 21.61
N THR A 173 50.97 -4.52 21.61
CA THR A 173 51.97 -5.59 21.65
C THR A 173 52.01 -6.22 23.05
N GLU A 174 50.96 -6.94 23.43
CA GLU A 174 50.96 -7.99 24.45
C GLU A 174 49.54 -8.57 24.50
N GLU A 175 49.45 -9.89 24.58
CA GLU A 175 48.27 -10.70 24.29
C GLU A 175 47.04 -10.27 25.11
N GLY A 176 46.16 -9.49 24.47
CA GLY A 176 44.86 -9.12 25.00
C GLY A 176 44.24 -7.98 24.22
N LEU A 177 43.10 -8.24 23.56
CA LEU A 177 42.31 -7.20 22.91
C LEU A 177 41.67 -6.31 23.99
N VAL A 178 42.43 -5.37 24.53
CA VAL A 178 41.95 -4.44 25.56
C VAL A 178 41.24 -3.27 24.86
N ILE A 179 39.90 -3.28 24.89
CA ILE A 179 39.09 -2.11 24.54
C ILE A 179 39.14 -1.11 25.70
N SER A 180 40.32 -0.52 25.94
CA SER A 180 40.47 0.61 26.87
C SER A 180 40.42 1.90 26.07
N ASP A 181 39.18 2.31 25.76
CA ASP A 181 38.79 3.71 25.80
C ASP A 181 37.27 3.77 25.67
N THR A 182 36.66 4.41 26.66
CA THR A 182 35.19 4.47 26.87
C THR A 182 34.43 4.97 25.64
N ASP A 183 35.07 5.74 24.76
CA ASP A 183 34.49 6.29 23.54
C ASP A 183 34.66 5.40 22.29
N LEU A 184 35.72 4.58 22.21
CA LEU A 184 36.00 3.73 21.05
C LEU A 184 35.18 2.43 21.08
N GLY A 185 35.06 1.82 22.26
CA GLY A 185 34.18 0.66 22.48
C GLY A 185 32.70 0.97 22.29
N PHE A 186 32.30 2.21 22.57
CA PHE A 186 30.94 2.70 22.33
C PHE A 186 30.65 2.82 20.82
N CYS A 187 31.59 3.32 20.02
CA CYS A 187 31.43 3.47 18.57
C CYS A 187 31.27 2.12 17.84
N VAL A 188 32.07 1.11 18.20
CA VAL A 188 31.96 -0.23 17.62
C VAL A 188 30.64 -0.91 18.04
N ARG A 189 30.24 -0.76 19.30
CA ARG A 189 28.99 -1.34 19.84
C ARG A 189 27.74 -0.68 19.24
N CYS A 190 27.76 0.63 18.99
CA CYS A 190 26.70 1.34 18.24
C CYS A 190 26.61 0.89 16.77
N ARG A 191 27.75 0.54 16.12
CA ARG A 191 27.77 0.13 14.71
C ARG A 191 27.21 -1.29 14.51
N ILE A 192 27.40 -2.19 15.49
CA ILE A 192 26.82 -3.54 15.48
C ILE A 192 25.32 -3.48 15.85
N GLN A 193 24.98 -2.73 16.92
CA GLN A 193 23.59 -2.63 17.37
C GLN A 193 22.67 -1.96 16.34
N ALA A 194 23.17 -0.97 15.57
CA ALA A 194 22.41 -0.34 14.50
C ALA A 194 22.17 -1.26 13.28
N LYS A 195 23.11 -2.16 12.95
CA LYS A 195 22.92 -3.13 11.85
C LYS A 195 21.86 -4.16 12.20
N ASP A 196 21.87 -4.65 13.44
CA ASP A 196 20.87 -5.64 13.88
C ASP A 196 19.47 -5.05 14.08
N GLU A 197 19.35 -3.76 14.39
CA GLU A 197 18.04 -3.08 14.48
C GLU A 197 17.43 -2.82 13.10
N VAL A 198 18.22 -2.37 12.12
CA VAL A 198 17.74 -2.16 10.74
C VAL A 198 17.29 -3.48 10.11
N CYS A 199 18.03 -4.57 10.33
CA CYS A 199 17.71 -5.89 9.76
C CYS A 199 16.49 -6.55 10.43
N ARG A 200 16.26 -6.31 11.72
CA ARG A 200 15.06 -6.77 12.44
C ARG A 200 13.81 -5.98 12.07
N CYS A 201 13.93 -4.67 11.88
CA CYS A 201 12.82 -3.83 11.40
C CYS A 201 12.40 -4.22 9.98
N SER A 202 13.32 -4.50 9.05
CA SER A 202 12.97 -4.89 7.68
C SER A 202 12.28 -6.26 7.58
N ALA A 203 12.64 -7.23 8.43
CA ALA A 203 12.05 -8.57 8.41
C ALA A 203 10.63 -8.62 9.02
N PHE A 204 10.33 -7.76 10.00
CA PHE A 204 9.01 -7.71 10.65
C PHE A 204 7.93 -6.99 9.83
N LEU A 205 8.33 -6.17 8.85
CA LEU A 205 7.41 -5.38 8.02
C LEU A 205 7.00 -6.05 6.71
N PHE A 206 7.70 -7.10 6.29
CA PHE A 206 7.39 -7.87 5.08
C PHE A 206 6.06 -8.65 5.14
N PRO A 207 5.65 -9.28 6.26
CA PRO A 207 4.37 -10.01 6.34
C PRO A 207 3.14 -9.11 6.54
N LEU A 208 3.33 -7.83 6.89
CA LEU A 208 2.26 -6.85 7.08
C LEU A 208 1.58 -6.42 5.77
N PHE A 209 2.18 -6.76 4.62
CA PHE A 209 1.66 -6.43 3.29
C PHE A 209 0.39 -7.19 2.90
N HIS A 210 0.01 -8.24 3.65
CA HIS A 210 -1.10 -9.11 3.24
C HIS A 210 -2.40 -8.92 4.03
N PHE A 211 -2.42 -8.12 5.09
CA PHE A 211 -3.61 -7.98 5.95
C PHE A 211 -4.42 -6.72 5.66
N SER A 212 -5.73 -6.80 5.86
CA SER A 212 -6.73 -5.78 5.50
C SER A 212 -6.33 -4.34 5.88
N ARG A 213 -6.37 -3.44 4.88
CA ARG A 213 -5.85 -2.06 4.89
C ARG A 213 -6.27 -1.22 6.12
N CYS A 214 -7.44 -1.44 6.72
CA CYS A 214 -7.91 -0.67 7.89
C CYS A 214 -7.34 -1.15 9.23
N LEU A 215 -7.36 -2.47 9.50
CA LEU A 215 -6.80 -3.01 10.74
C LEU A 215 -5.28 -2.87 10.74
N LEU A 216 -4.67 -2.98 9.55
CA LEU A 216 -3.25 -2.82 9.36
C LEU A 216 -2.75 -1.44 9.80
N LEU A 217 -3.47 -0.36 9.50
CA LEU A 217 -3.08 0.99 9.88
C LEU A 217 -3.11 1.20 11.41
N LEU A 218 -4.14 0.67 12.08
CA LEU A 218 -4.23 0.75 13.54
C LEU A 218 -3.13 -0.09 14.21
N ALA A 219 -2.93 -1.33 13.74
CA ALA A 219 -1.90 -2.22 14.26
C ALA A 219 -0.48 -1.64 14.04
N MET A 220 -0.21 -1.06 12.86
CA MET A 220 1.07 -0.41 12.57
C MET A 220 1.28 0.85 13.42
N ALA A 221 0.23 1.63 13.68
CA ALA A 221 0.32 2.79 14.57
C ALA A 221 0.62 2.38 16.02
N VAL A 222 -0.08 1.38 16.55
CA VAL A 222 0.12 0.88 17.91
C VAL A 222 1.51 0.25 18.07
N LEU A 223 1.91 -0.61 17.12
CA LEU A 223 3.26 -1.21 17.09
C LEU A 223 4.35 -0.13 16.97
N GLY A 224 4.13 0.88 16.14
CA GLY A 224 5.04 2.01 15.97
C GLY A 224 5.22 2.84 17.24
N ILE A 225 4.13 3.15 17.95
CA ILE A 225 4.18 3.86 19.23
C ILE A 225 4.90 3.02 20.30
N ALA A 226 4.63 1.71 20.37
CA ALA A 226 5.30 0.81 21.30
C ALA A 226 6.81 0.73 21.03
N MET A 227 7.21 0.59 19.76
CA MET A 227 8.61 0.61 19.34
C MET A 227 9.29 1.94 19.63
N PHE A 228 8.62 3.07 19.38
CA PHE A 228 9.15 4.40 19.69
C PHE A 228 9.36 4.60 21.20
N SER A 229 8.43 4.13 22.03
CA SER A 229 8.54 4.19 23.50
C SER A 229 9.72 3.37 24.02
N ILE A 230 9.91 2.15 23.49
CA ILE A 230 11.05 1.29 23.86
C ILE A 230 12.37 1.93 23.41
N PHE A 231 12.43 2.42 22.17
CA PHE A 231 13.63 3.06 21.61
C PHE A 231 14.03 4.31 22.41
N THR A 232 13.09 5.22 22.67
CA THR A 232 13.37 6.43 23.47
C THR A 232 13.82 6.09 24.89
N SER A 233 13.23 5.06 25.49
CA SER A 233 13.64 4.55 26.81
C SER A 233 15.08 4.00 26.81
N LEU A 234 15.47 3.27 25.75
CA LEU A 234 16.83 2.76 25.59
C LEU A 234 17.84 3.89 25.33
N CYS A 235 17.51 4.85 24.46
CA CYS A 235 18.36 6.03 24.20
C CYS A 235 18.60 6.83 25.49
N LEU A 236 17.55 7.08 26.26
CA LEU A 236 17.67 7.79 27.54
C LEU A 236 18.46 6.99 28.58
N SER A 237 18.35 5.65 28.57
CA SER A 237 19.18 4.78 29.42
C SER A 237 20.67 4.90 29.08
N LEU A 238 21.02 4.84 27.81
CA LEU A 238 22.41 5.01 27.34
C LEU A 238 22.95 6.42 27.61
N PHE A 239 22.12 7.44 27.41
CA PHE A 239 22.47 8.83 27.71
C PHE A 239 22.76 9.04 29.19
N ARG A 240 21.94 8.48 30.08
CA ARG A 240 22.16 8.53 31.54
C ARG A 240 23.42 7.81 31.97
N LYS A 241 23.78 6.69 31.32
CA LYS A 241 25.04 6.00 31.60
C LYS A 241 26.26 6.88 31.30
N LYS A 242 26.20 7.70 30.25
CA LYS A 242 27.27 8.63 29.87
C LYS A 242 27.26 9.93 30.71
N ASN A 243 26.07 10.41 31.10
CA ASN A 243 25.90 11.66 31.86
C ASN A 243 25.21 11.38 33.21
N GLN A 244 26.01 11.10 34.24
CA GLN A 244 25.53 10.68 35.55
C GLN A 244 24.71 11.76 36.30
N SER A 245 24.82 13.04 35.92
CA SER A 245 24.16 14.17 36.58
C SER A 245 22.74 14.50 36.07
N TYR A 246 22.12 13.65 35.25
CA TYR A 246 20.82 13.97 34.64
C TYR A 246 19.64 13.80 35.64
N PRO A 247 18.79 14.83 35.86
CA PRO A 247 17.89 14.90 37.02
C PRO A 247 16.58 14.10 36.92
N TYR A 248 16.15 13.63 35.75
CA TYR A 248 14.88 12.90 35.59
C TYR A 248 15.07 11.37 35.65
N ARG A 249 14.48 10.71 36.66
CA ARG A 249 14.37 9.24 36.79
C ARG A 249 12.91 8.82 36.57
N TYR A 250 12.64 7.96 35.58
CA TYR A 250 11.36 7.25 35.47
C TYR A 250 11.42 6.06 36.44
N GLU A 251 10.96 6.26 37.66
CA GLU A 251 10.50 5.13 38.47
C GLU A 251 9.17 4.69 37.86
N ILE A 252 9.17 3.54 37.18
CA ILE A 252 7.93 2.85 36.88
C ILE A 252 7.43 2.33 38.22
N LEU A 253 6.65 3.16 38.91
CA LEU A 253 5.95 2.81 40.13
C LEU A 253 4.82 1.86 39.70
N LEU A 254 5.14 0.56 39.65
CA LEU A 254 4.16 -0.51 39.55
C LEU A 254 3.34 -0.48 40.85
N MET A 255 2.24 0.27 40.81
CA MET A 255 1.08 0.07 41.68
C MET A 255 0.20 -1.02 41.11
#